data_AF-A0A3D0H442-F1
#
_entry.id   AF-A0A3D0H442-F1
#
_cell.length_a   1.000
_cell.length_b   1.000
_cell.length_c   1.000
_cell.angle_alpha   90.00
_cell.angle_beta   90.00
_cell.angle_gamma   90.00
#
_symmetry.space_group_name_H-M   'P 1'
#
loop_
_entity.id
_entity.type
_entity.pdbx_description
1 polymer ?
#
loop_
_entity_poly.entity_id
_entity_poly.type
_entity_poly.pdbx_seq_one_letter_code
_entity_poly.pdbx_strand_id
1 'polypeptide(L)'
;MRAFGRWLMLALCLFGLTAGGYHAYLGSHPKKVLVILDTSYPMGAVWEQVPAVLASLAGSRYAVFALASDKGRIHGWQASLELGRAVPYAPRNLKDLRQQLQFPELTEASEIYLITNAPPKEISTSTGWKIIHLEQTH
;
A
#
# COMPACT_ATOMS: atom_id res chain seq x y z
N MET A 1 33.26 1.92 -39.23
CA MET A 1 31.80 1.75 -39.04
C MET A 1 31.37 0.33 -38.64
N ARG A 2 31.95 -0.76 -39.18
CA ARG A 2 31.56 -2.16 -38.83
C ARG A 2 31.78 -2.56 -37.36
N ALA A 3 32.86 -2.10 -36.73
CA ALA A 3 33.13 -2.38 -35.33
C ALA A 3 32.07 -1.75 -34.41
N PHE A 4 31.69 -0.49 -34.70
CA PHE A 4 30.65 0.21 -33.97
C PHE A 4 29.30 -0.51 -34.02
N GLY A 5 28.87 -0.98 -35.20
CA GLY A 5 27.60 -1.70 -35.34
C GLY A 5 27.53 -2.99 -34.51
N ARG A 6 28.64 -3.73 -34.41
CA ARG A 6 28.73 -4.93 -33.57
C ARG A 6 28.61 -4.61 -32.08
N TRP A 7 29.31 -3.56 -31.62
CA TRP A 7 29.22 -3.10 -30.24
C TRP A 7 27.84 -2.56 -29.89
N LEU A 8 27.22 -1.82 -30.81
CA LEU A 8 25.85 -1.33 -30.62
C LEU A 8 24.86 -2.49 -30.49
N MET A 9 24.93 -3.50 -31.37
CA MET A 9 24.10 -4.69 -31.25
C MET A 9 24.31 -5.41 -29.90
N LEU A 10 25.56 -5.62 -29.49
CA LEU A 10 25.88 -6.25 -28.21
C LEU A 10 25.29 -5.47 -27.03
N ALA A 11 25.42 -4.13 -27.04
CA ALA A 11 24.87 -3.27 -26.01
C ALA A 11 23.34 -3.32 -25.98
N LEU A 12 22.68 -3.27 -27.14
CA LEU A 12 21.22 -3.37 -27.24
C LEU A 12 20.70 -4.73 -26.76
N CYS A 13 21.36 -5.83 -27.15
CA CYS A 13 21.01 -7.16 -26.69
C CYS A 13 21.18 -7.29 -25.18
N LEU A 14 22.31 -6.81 -24.63
CA LEU A 14 22.55 -6.85 -23.18
C LEU A 14 21.50 -6.04 -22.43
N PHE A 15 21.18 -4.83 -22.90
CA PHE A 15 20.18 -3.97 -22.27
C PHE A 15 18.77 -4.57 -22.36
N GLY A 16 18.40 -5.15 -23.50
CA GLY A 16 17.11 -5.83 -23.67
C GLY A 16 16.97 -7.03 -22.74
N LEU A 17 18.02 -7.84 -22.60
CA LEU A 17 18.04 -9.01 -21.71
C LEU A 17 17.96 -8.60 -20.23
N THR A 18 18.72 -7.59 -19.81
CA THR A 18 18.68 -7.13 -18.41
C THR A 18 17.36 -6.47 -18.07
N ALA A 19 16.81 -5.63 -18.96
CA ALA A 19 15.50 -5.00 -18.76
C ALA A 19 14.37 -6.03 -18.71
N GLY A 20 14.36 -7.00 -19.64
CA GLY A 20 13.37 -8.08 -19.66
C GLY A 20 13.47 -8.98 -18.43
N GLY A 21 14.68 -9.36 -18.03
CA GLY A 21 14.92 -10.14 -16.82
C GLY A 21 14.47 -9.42 -15.56
N TYR A 22 14.77 -8.11 -15.44
CA TYR A 22 14.33 -7.30 -14.30
C TYR A 22 12.82 -7.15 -14.24
N HIS A 23 12.16 -6.92 -15.38
CA HIS A 23 10.70 -6.86 -15.48
C HIS A 23 10.05 -8.18 -15.02
N ALA A 24 10.55 -9.32 -15.51
CA ALA A 24 10.04 -10.64 -15.12
C ALA A 24 10.27 -10.94 -13.63
N TYR A 25 11.43 -10.53 -13.09
CA TYR A 25 11.74 -10.67 -11.68
C TYR A 25 10.76 -9.88 -10.80
N LEU A 26 10.55 -8.59 -11.10
CA LEU A 26 9.60 -7.76 -10.36
C LEU A 26 8.14 -8.23 -10.52
N GLY A 27 7.79 -8.80 -11.67
CA GLY A 27 6.47 -9.40 -11.87
C GLY A 27 6.21 -10.63 -10.98
N SER A 28 7.23 -11.44 -10.73
CA SER A 28 7.15 -12.66 -9.89
C SER A 28 7.38 -12.39 -8.40
N HIS A 29 8.04 -11.28 -8.05
CA HIS A 29 8.33 -10.86 -6.69
C HIS A 29 7.74 -9.47 -6.42
N PRO A 30 6.39 -9.34 -6.46
CA PRO A 30 5.76 -8.05 -6.27
C PRO A 30 5.98 -7.55 -4.85
N LYS A 31 6.11 -6.24 -4.73
CA LYS A 31 6.14 -5.54 -3.44
C LYS A 31 4.80 -5.73 -2.73
N LYS A 32 4.83 -6.22 -1.50
CA LYS A 32 3.63 -6.39 -0.67
C LYS A 32 3.35 -5.12 0.12
N VAL A 33 2.23 -4.46 -0.17
CA VAL A 33 1.81 -3.21 0.48
C VAL A 33 0.53 -3.46 1.26
N LEU A 34 0.61 -3.38 2.58
CA LEU A 34 -0.56 -3.44 3.45
C LEU A 34 -1.08 -2.03 3.69
N VAL A 35 -2.37 -1.83 3.45
CA VAL A 35 -3.07 -0.60 3.82
C VAL A 35 -4.03 -0.92 4.96
N ILE A 36 -3.94 -0.11 6.01
CA ILE A 36 -4.78 -0.17 7.18
C ILE A 36 -5.61 1.10 7.21
N LEU A 37 -6.92 0.94 7.29
CA LEU A 37 -7.89 2.02 7.27
C LEU A 37 -8.49 2.21 8.66
N ASP A 38 -8.41 3.42 9.19
CA ASP A 38 -9.21 3.82 10.33
C ASP A 38 -10.69 3.84 9.92
N THR A 39 -11.52 3.01 10.55
CA THR A 39 -12.98 2.94 10.35
C THR A 39 -13.75 3.54 11.52
N SER A 40 -13.11 4.44 12.27
CA SER A 40 -13.74 5.11 13.40
C SER A 40 -14.70 6.22 13.01
N TYR A 41 -15.70 6.53 13.85
CA TYR A 41 -16.70 7.56 13.57
C TYR A 41 -16.13 8.91 13.09
N PRO A 42 -15.02 9.45 13.63
CA PRO A 42 -14.44 10.70 13.13
C PRO A 42 -14.04 10.67 11.65
N MET A 43 -13.76 9.48 11.08
CA MET A 43 -13.45 9.33 9.66
C MET A 43 -14.64 9.64 8.76
N GLY A 44 -15.88 9.67 9.29
CA GLY A 44 -17.09 9.99 8.52
C GLY A 44 -16.98 11.31 7.75
N ALA A 45 -16.35 12.32 8.33
CA ALA A 45 -16.22 13.63 7.71
C ALA A 45 -15.19 13.70 6.56
N VAL A 46 -14.32 12.70 6.44
CA VAL A 46 -13.25 12.63 5.42
C VAL A 46 -13.35 11.39 4.55
N TRP A 47 -14.42 10.59 4.72
CA TRP A 47 -14.53 9.26 4.13
C TRP A 47 -14.52 9.29 2.60
N GLU A 48 -15.10 10.34 2.01
CA GLU A 48 -15.14 10.53 0.56
C GLU A 48 -13.74 10.66 -0.07
N GLN A 49 -12.71 10.98 0.72
CA GLN A 49 -11.32 11.07 0.26
C GLN A 49 -10.64 9.69 0.17
N VAL A 50 -11.12 8.70 0.93
CA VAL A 50 -10.50 7.38 1.04
C VAL A 50 -10.36 6.69 -0.32
N PRO A 51 -11.38 6.63 -1.20
CA PRO A 51 -11.23 6.01 -2.52
C PRO A 51 -10.11 6.63 -3.36
N ALA A 52 -9.97 7.96 -3.33
CA ALA A 52 -8.93 8.66 -4.08
C ALA A 52 -7.51 8.33 -3.55
N VAL A 53 -7.37 8.22 -2.23
CA VAL A 53 -6.11 7.82 -1.58
C VAL A 53 -5.77 6.36 -1.87
N LEU A 54 -6.75 5.45 -1.83
CA LEU A 54 -6.54 4.06 -2.21
C LEU A 54 -6.13 3.93 -3.68
N ALA A 55 -6.77 4.70 -4.58
CA ALA A 55 -6.43 4.73 -5.99
C ALA A 55 -5.00 5.24 -6.24
N SER A 56 -4.54 6.25 -5.49
CA SER A 56 -3.18 6.76 -5.63
C SER A 56 -2.13 5.74 -5.16
N LEU A 57 -2.41 4.99 -4.10
CA LEU A 57 -1.55 3.89 -3.64
C LEU A 57 -1.51 2.71 -4.62
N ALA A 58 -2.67 2.37 -5.19
CA ALA A 58 -2.83 1.28 -6.15
C ALA A 58 -2.10 1.53 -7.50
N GLY A 59 -1.67 2.76 -7.78
CA GLY A 59 -0.92 3.10 -9.00
C GLY A 59 0.52 2.53 -9.06
N SER A 60 1.00 1.91 -7.99
CA SER A 60 2.37 1.38 -7.92
C SER A 60 2.56 0.14 -8.80
N ARG A 61 3.50 0.20 -9.75
CA ARG A 61 3.87 -0.97 -10.58
C ARG A 61 4.55 -2.05 -9.74
N TYR A 62 4.30 -3.31 -10.10
CA TYR A 62 4.88 -4.49 -9.43
C TYR A 62 4.57 -4.55 -7.93
N ALA A 63 3.36 -4.13 -7.55
CA ALA A 63 2.88 -4.20 -6.19
C ALA A 63 1.62 -5.06 -6.10
N VAL A 64 1.46 -5.71 -4.97
CA VAL A 64 0.22 -6.36 -4.54
C VAL A 64 -0.19 -5.76 -3.21
N PHE A 65 -1.49 -5.66 -3.02
CA PHE A 65 -2.09 -4.90 -1.94
C PHE A 65 -2.97 -5.79 -1.08
N ALA A 66 -2.90 -5.58 0.22
CA ALA A 66 -3.89 -6.07 1.16
C ALA A 66 -4.54 -4.87 1.84
N LEU A 67 -5.83 -4.98 2.14
CA LEU A 67 -6.56 -3.94 2.84
C LEU A 67 -7.14 -4.51 4.13
N ALA A 68 -6.88 -3.82 5.22
CA ALA A 68 -7.47 -4.06 6.52
C ALA A 68 -8.07 -2.77 7.07
N SER A 69 -9.01 -2.91 7.98
CA SER A 69 -9.44 -1.86 8.87
C SER A 69 -8.74 -2.01 10.23
N ASP A 70 -8.85 -0.99 11.08
CA ASP A 70 -8.54 -1.07 12.51
C ASP A 70 -9.36 -2.15 13.26
N LYS A 71 -10.33 -2.78 12.61
CA LYS A 71 -11.23 -3.80 13.17
C LYS A 71 -11.05 -5.19 12.55
N GLY A 72 -10.24 -5.32 11.51
CA GLY A 72 -10.00 -6.59 10.85
C GLY A 72 -9.76 -6.48 9.35
N ARG A 73 -9.42 -7.62 8.75
CA ARG A 73 -9.10 -7.72 7.32
C ARG A 73 -10.33 -7.46 6.45
N ILE A 74 -10.14 -6.65 5.40
CA ILE A 74 -11.15 -6.43 4.35
C ILE A 74 -10.89 -7.39 3.19
N HIS A 75 -9.66 -7.41 2.67
CA HIS A 75 -9.22 -8.39 1.67
C HIS A 75 -7.71 -8.69 1.78
N GLY A 76 -7.30 -9.83 1.21
CA GLY A 76 -5.89 -10.26 1.19
C GLY A 76 -5.13 -9.70 -0.02
N TRP A 77 -3.96 -10.28 -0.31
CA TRP A 77 -3.09 -9.86 -1.42
C TRP A 77 -3.78 -9.95 -2.78
N GLN A 78 -3.94 -8.82 -3.45
CA GLN A 78 -4.48 -8.71 -4.81
C GLN A 78 -3.90 -7.47 -5.54
N ALA A 79 -4.17 -7.33 -6.83
CA ALA A 79 -3.60 -6.24 -7.64
C ALA A 79 -4.26 -4.87 -7.40
N SER A 80 -5.45 -4.83 -6.81
CA SER A 80 -6.27 -3.63 -6.58
C SER A 80 -6.54 -3.39 -5.10
N LEU A 81 -6.68 -2.14 -4.67
CA LEU A 81 -7.21 -1.80 -3.35
C LEU A 81 -8.72 -1.60 -3.46
N GLU A 82 -9.50 -2.52 -2.92
CA GLU A 82 -10.95 -2.51 -3.00
C GLU A 82 -11.56 -2.26 -1.62
N LEU A 83 -12.17 -1.09 -1.44
CA LEU A 83 -12.76 -0.68 -0.17
C LEU A 83 -13.90 -1.62 0.28
N GLY A 84 -14.56 -2.28 -0.68
CA GLY A 84 -15.69 -3.16 -0.40
C GLY A 84 -16.85 -2.44 0.27
N ARG A 85 -17.32 -2.97 1.41
CA ARG A 85 -18.39 -2.39 2.23
C ARG A 85 -17.87 -1.67 3.48
N ALA A 86 -16.56 -1.41 3.55
CA ALA A 86 -16.02 -0.68 4.68
C ALA A 86 -16.64 0.72 4.73
N VAL A 87 -17.05 1.12 5.92
CA VAL A 87 -17.59 2.45 6.26
C VAL A 87 -17.14 2.78 7.68
N PRO A 88 -17.16 4.04 8.11
CA PRO A 88 -16.95 4.39 9.51
C PRO A 88 -18.09 3.86 10.38
N TYR A 89 -17.80 3.04 11.40
CA TYR A 89 -18.87 2.38 12.17
C TYR A 89 -18.61 2.17 13.67
N ALA A 90 -17.44 2.56 14.20
CA ALA A 90 -17.11 2.29 15.60
C ALA A 90 -16.32 3.43 16.26
N PRO A 91 -16.19 3.43 17.60
CA PRO A 91 -15.23 4.29 18.27
C PRO A 91 -13.79 3.96 17.85
N ARG A 92 -12.94 4.99 17.85
CA ARG A 92 -11.52 4.87 17.52
C ARG A 92 -10.76 4.08 18.56
N ASN A 93 -9.94 3.14 18.09
CA ASN A 93 -8.91 2.52 18.90
C ASN A 93 -7.68 2.22 18.03
N LEU A 94 -6.78 3.20 17.93
CA LEU A 94 -5.51 3.04 17.20
C LEU A 94 -4.34 2.71 18.13
N LYS A 95 -4.59 2.58 19.43
CA LYS A 95 -3.56 2.22 20.40
C LYS A 95 -3.19 0.76 20.22
N ASP A 96 -1.91 0.48 20.05
CA ASP A 96 -1.37 -0.88 19.95
C ASP A 96 -1.99 -1.69 18.79
N LEU A 97 -2.33 -1.01 17.69
CA LEU A 97 -3.02 -1.59 16.54
C LEU A 97 -2.32 -2.86 16.03
N ARG A 98 -0.99 -2.89 16.05
CA ARG A 98 -0.18 -4.04 15.63
C ARG A 98 -0.38 -5.27 16.51
N GLN A 99 -0.68 -5.10 17.80
CA GLN A 99 -0.94 -6.21 18.72
C GLN A 99 -2.38 -6.71 18.59
N GLN A 100 -3.32 -5.80 18.30
CA GLN A 100 -4.74 -6.11 18.14
C GLN A 100 -5.02 -6.87 16.84
N LEU A 101 -4.34 -6.49 15.77
CA LEU A 101 -4.51 -7.07 14.45
C LEU A 101 -3.63 -8.31 14.28
N GLN A 102 -4.24 -9.47 14.09
CA GLN A 102 -3.55 -10.76 13.96
C GLN A 102 -3.79 -11.36 12.56
N PHE A 103 -3.19 -10.76 11.55
CA PHE A 103 -3.27 -11.28 10.19
C PHE A 103 -1.87 -11.35 9.55
N PRO A 104 -1.61 -12.37 8.70
CA PRO A 104 -0.27 -12.64 8.16
C PRO A 104 0.27 -11.48 7.33
N GLU A 105 -0.60 -10.64 6.78
CA GLU A 105 -0.20 -9.51 5.95
C GLU A 105 0.60 -8.46 6.74
N LEU A 106 0.47 -8.37 8.07
CA LEU A 106 1.29 -7.47 8.91
C LEU A 106 2.77 -7.82 8.97
N THR A 107 3.10 -9.10 8.84
CA THR A 107 4.48 -9.59 8.89
C THR A 107 5.07 -9.75 7.49
N GLU A 108 4.23 -10.06 6.50
CA GLU A 108 4.65 -10.22 5.11
C GLU A 108 4.79 -8.90 4.34
N ALA A 109 4.12 -7.83 4.80
CA ALA A 109 4.17 -6.54 4.14
C ALA A 109 5.58 -5.93 4.16
N SER A 110 6.05 -5.50 2.98
CA SER A 110 7.24 -4.69 2.86
C SER A 110 6.98 -3.24 3.28
N GLU A 111 5.76 -2.77 3.10
CA GLU A 111 5.30 -1.44 3.52
C GLU A 111 3.91 -1.50 4.11
N ILE A 112 3.70 -0.73 5.18
CA ILE A 112 2.43 -0.62 5.88
C ILE A 112 2.01 0.84 5.89
N TYR A 113 0.83 1.12 5.34
CA TYR A 113 0.20 2.44 5.34
C TYR A 113 -0.96 2.46 6.32
N LEU A 114 -1.04 3.49 7.15
CA LEU A 114 -2.21 3.78 7.99
C LEU A 114 -2.91 5.03 7.44
N ILE A 115 -4.16 4.90 7.04
CA ILE A 115 -5.02 6.01 6.61
C ILE A 115 -5.92 6.40 7.77
N THR A 116 -5.80 7.63 8.27
CA THR A 116 -6.57 8.10 9.44
C THR A 116 -6.66 9.63 9.47
N ASN A 117 -7.68 10.18 10.13
CA ASN A 117 -7.72 11.58 10.55
C ASN A 117 -7.43 11.77 12.05
N ALA A 118 -6.84 10.77 12.70
CA ALA A 118 -6.46 10.86 14.11
C ALA A 118 -5.30 11.84 14.33
N PRO A 119 -5.33 12.65 15.40
CA PRO A 119 -4.20 13.49 15.77
C PRO A 119 -3.00 12.61 16.15
N PRO A 120 -1.74 13.08 15.96
CA PRO A 120 -0.54 12.28 16.22
C PRO A 120 -0.47 11.66 17.64
N LYS A 121 -1.10 12.30 18.63
CA LYS A 121 -1.15 11.82 20.02
C LYS A 121 -1.97 10.53 20.21
N GLU A 122 -2.92 10.26 19.31
CA GLU A 122 -3.77 9.06 19.35
C GLU A 122 -3.16 7.88 18.57
N ILE A 123 -2.07 8.13 17.85
CA ILE A 123 -1.41 7.15 17.00
C ILE A 123 -0.17 6.62 17.74
N SER A 124 -0.29 5.48 18.45
CA SER A 124 0.87 4.72 18.89
C SER A 124 1.29 3.73 17.81
N THR A 125 1.70 4.26 16.66
CA THR A 125 2.18 3.42 15.56
C THR A 125 3.48 2.72 15.93
N SER A 126 3.54 1.41 15.63
CA SER A 126 4.81 0.69 15.63
C SER A 126 5.76 1.32 14.62
N THR A 127 7.05 1.42 14.98
CA THR A 127 8.12 1.95 14.14
C THR A 127 8.04 1.41 12.70
N GLY A 128 8.07 2.30 11.71
CA GLY A 128 8.13 1.95 10.27
C GLY A 128 6.82 2.00 9.49
N TRP A 129 5.69 2.37 10.11
CA TRP A 129 4.44 2.61 9.36
C TRP A 129 4.43 4.00 8.73
N LYS A 130 3.91 4.09 7.50
CA LYS A 130 3.66 5.36 6.82
C LYS A 130 2.24 5.82 7.12
N ILE A 131 2.08 7.02 7.64
CA ILE A 131 0.76 7.56 8.00
C ILE A 131 0.30 8.51 6.91
N ILE A 132 -0.91 8.29 6.38
CA ILE A 132 -1.61 9.22 5.50
C ILE A 132 -2.68 9.88 6.34
N HIS A 133 -2.46 11.15 6.68
CA HIS A 133 -3.41 11.94 7.42
C HIS A 133 -4.46 12.54 6.47
N LEU A 134 -5.74 12.36 6.77
CA LEU A 134 -6.83 12.97 6.03
C LEU A 134 -7.34 14.22 6.76
N GLU A 135 -7.48 15.32 6.04
CA GLU A 135 -7.93 16.61 6.58
C GLU A 135 -9.35 16.94 6.10
N GLN A 136 -10.15 17.57 6.95
CA GLN A 136 -11.44 18.11 6.51
C GLN A 136 -11.20 19.26 5.54
N THR A 137 -11.71 19.13 4.32
CA THR A 137 -11.72 20.23 3.35
C THR A 137 -12.92 21.11 3.69
N HIS A 138 -12.66 22.35 4.10
CA HIS A 138 -13.69 23.36 4.41
C HIS A 138 -14.33 23.94 3.15
#